data_AF-A0A931WW50-F1
#
_entry.id   AF-A0A931WW50-F1
#
_cell.length_a   1.000
_cell.length_b   1.000
_cell.length_c   1.000
_cell.angle_alpha   90.00
_cell.angle_beta   90.00
_cell.angle_gamma   90.00
#
_symmetry.space_group_name_H-M   'P 1'
#
loop_
_entity.id
_entity.type
_entity.pdbx_description
1 polymer ?
#
loop_
_entity_poly.entity_id
_entity_poly.type
_entity_poly.pdbx_seq_one_letter_code
_entity_poly.pdbx_strand_id
1 'polypeptide(L)'
;MARLTPLLVAVTALMFLAGGCTANPVQVTPKLPPGFMDAKVPKADLNAYIYFSQGTPVSFSTRWFGDLAFAQTNAAFPALDDSVGVRTAWVGVGPTIDQYAREIVFNGEPEADAAVRLANSRPLTQAWRTGADVGIVYGTGEWPATAKTALQGSDGRPFSEAYPDSWELLRMAPSSPPGKPVAA
;
A
#
# COMPACT_ATOMS: atom_id res chain seq x y z
N MET A 1 -45.93 -5.19 61.55
CA MET A 1 -45.85 -4.59 60.20
C MET A 1 -44.44 -4.04 60.00
N ALA A 2 -43.56 -4.80 59.36
CA ALA A 2 -42.18 -4.42 59.12
C ALA A 2 -42.06 -3.80 57.73
N ARG A 3 -41.57 -2.55 57.64
CA ARG A 3 -41.19 -1.90 56.38
C ARG A 3 -39.69 -2.13 56.17
N LEU A 4 -39.36 -3.03 55.26
CA LEU A 4 -37.99 -3.27 54.79
C LEU A 4 -37.66 -2.29 53.67
N THR A 5 -36.54 -1.61 53.87
CA THR A 5 -35.95 -0.50 53.10
C THR A 5 -35.49 -0.96 51.70
N PRO A 6 -35.74 -0.20 50.61
CA PRO A 6 -35.41 -0.60 49.23
C PRO A 6 -33.94 -0.33 48.86
N LEU A 7 -33.01 -0.39 49.82
CA LEU A 7 -31.61 0.00 49.60
C LEU A 7 -30.71 -1.15 49.13
N LEU A 8 -31.18 -2.40 49.25
CA LEU A 8 -30.33 -3.58 48.99
C LEU A 8 -30.28 -4.01 47.52
N VAL A 9 -31.15 -3.47 46.66
CA VAL A 9 -31.25 -3.89 45.23
C VAL A 9 -30.30 -3.09 44.33
N ALA A 10 -29.80 -1.93 44.79
CA ALA A 10 -28.95 -1.06 43.97
C ALA A 10 -27.47 -1.46 43.93
N VAL A 11 -26.99 -2.26 44.89
CA VAL A 11 -25.55 -2.56 45.00
C VAL A 11 -25.13 -3.74 44.12
N THR A 12 -26.04 -4.69 43.83
CA THR A 12 -25.71 -5.89 43.05
C THR A 12 -25.71 -5.65 41.54
N ALA A 13 -26.40 -4.61 41.05
CA ALA A 13 -26.45 -4.28 39.62
C ALA A 13 -25.18 -3.58 39.08
N LEU A 14 -24.37 -2.97 39.96
CA LEU A 14 -23.16 -2.26 39.55
C LEU A 14 -21.92 -3.17 39.36
N MET A 15 -21.94 -4.40 39.90
CA MET A 15 -20.81 -5.34 39.75
C MET A 15 -20.82 -6.13 38.44
N PHE A 16 -21.92 -6.12 37.68
CA PHE A 16 -22.01 -6.84 36.40
C PHE A 16 -21.54 -6.05 35.17
N LEU A 17 -21.17 -4.77 35.34
CA LEU A 17 -20.71 -3.91 34.22
C LEU A 17 -19.19 -3.79 34.10
N ALA A 18 -18.41 -4.39 35.02
CA ALA A 18 -16.94 -4.36 34.98
C ALA A 18 -16.30 -5.56 34.25
N GLY A 19 -17.11 -6.50 33.77
CA GLY A 19 -16.67 -7.63 32.92
C GLY A 19 -16.65 -7.33 31.42
N GLY A 20 -16.76 -6.04 31.05
CA GLY A 20 -16.59 -5.61 29.66
C GLY A 20 -15.25 -6.10 29.15
N CYS A 21 -15.27 -6.94 28.11
CA CYS A 21 -14.13 -7.61 27.50
C CYS A 21 -12.87 -6.74 27.46
N THR A 22 -12.01 -6.85 28.47
CA THR A 22 -10.59 -6.49 28.35
C THR A 22 -9.91 -7.60 27.56
N ALA A 23 -10.35 -7.79 26.32
CA ALA A 23 -9.52 -8.45 25.34
C ALA A 23 -8.36 -7.48 25.09
N ASN A 24 -7.28 -7.62 25.86
CA ASN A 24 -6.01 -7.02 25.50
C ASN A 24 -5.78 -7.40 24.03
N PRO A 25 -5.63 -6.44 23.11
CA PRO A 25 -5.38 -6.75 21.72
C PRO A 25 -4.13 -7.62 21.67
N VAL A 26 -4.31 -8.89 21.29
CA VAL A 26 -3.20 -9.83 21.18
C VAL A 26 -2.38 -9.35 20.00
N GLN A 27 -1.21 -8.78 20.27
CA GLN A 27 -0.26 -8.45 19.23
C GLN A 27 0.21 -9.76 18.58
N VAL A 28 -0.15 -9.94 17.33
CA VAL A 28 0.31 -11.06 16.51
C VAL A 28 1.31 -10.57 15.47
N THR A 29 2.19 -11.47 15.03
CA THR A 29 2.98 -11.22 13.81
C THR A 29 2.03 -11.32 12.61
N PRO A 30 1.79 -10.23 11.86
CA PRO A 30 0.90 -10.26 10.72
C PRO A 30 1.46 -11.19 9.64
N LYS A 31 0.58 -11.94 8.98
CA LYS A 31 0.96 -12.70 7.78
C LYS A 31 1.02 -11.73 6.60
N LEU A 32 2.23 -11.35 6.22
CA LEU A 32 2.49 -10.39 5.15
C LEU A 32 3.03 -11.09 3.90
N PRO A 33 2.80 -10.52 2.70
CA PRO A 33 3.44 -11.00 1.49
C PRO A 33 4.98 -10.92 1.60
N PRO A 34 5.73 -11.82 0.96
CA PRO A 34 7.19 -11.75 0.92
C PRO A 34 7.68 -10.42 0.36
N GLY A 35 8.65 -9.79 1.03
CA GLY A 35 9.25 -8.52 0.63
C GLY A 35 8.51 -7.27 1.15
N PHE A 36 7.36 -7.42 1.85
CA PHE A 36 6.61 -6.27 2.39
C PHE A 36 7.46 -5.39 3.31
N MET A 37 8.27 -6.01 4.17
CA MET A 37 9.11 -5.30 5.15
C MET A 37 10.36 -4.69 4.51
N ASP A 38 10.78 -5.21 3.36
CA ASP A 38 11.94 -4.72 2.62
C ASP A 38 11.58 -3.56 1.68
N ALA A 39 10.28 -3.42 1.35
CA ALA A 39 9.76 -2.35 0.52
C ALA A 39 10.01 -0.99 1.18
N LYS A 40 10.72 -0.13 0.45
CA LYS A 40 10.98 1.24 0.91
C LYS A 40 9.78 2.10 0.57
N VAL A 41 9.08 2.55 1.59
CA VAL A 41 7.95 3.46 1.45
C VAL A 41 8.41 4.89 1.70
N PRO A 42 7.81 5.89 1.03
CA PRO A 42 8.20 7.27 1.21
C PRO A 42 7.78 7.72 2.61
N LYS A 43 8.63 8.46 3.33
CA LYS A 43 8.20 9.13 4.56
C LYS A 43 7.39 10.39 4.20
N ALA A 44 6.16 10.17 3.74
CA ALA A 44 5.20 11.20 3.34
C ALA A 44 3.80 10.83 3.83
N ASP A 45 2.87 11.76 3.82
CA ASP A 45 1.48 11.46 4.19
C ASP A 45 0.87 10.47 3.18
N LEU A 46 0.41 9.32 3.67
CA LEU A 46 -0.29 8.30 2.89
C LEU A 46 -1.64 7.99 3.52
N ASN A 47 -2.68 8.01 2.69
CA ASN A 47 -4.03 7.59 3.08
C ASN A 47 -4.28 6.11 2.82
N ALA A 48 -3.54 5.49 1.90
CA ALA A 48 -3.62 4.06 1.64
C ALA A 48 -2.27 3.51 1.18
N TYR A 49 -2.03 2.24 1.49
CA TYR A 49 -0.86 1.49 1.04
C TYR A 49 -1.29 0.08 0.62
N ILE A 50 -0.86 -0.32 -0.58
CA ILE A 50 -1.14 -1.62 -1.16
C ILE A 50 0.21 -2.23 -1.53
N TYR A 51 0.46 -3.47 -1.10
CA TYR A 51 1.65 -4.22 -1.47
C TYR A 51 1.26 -5.53 -2.15
N PHE A 52 2.00 -5.88 -3.20
CA PHE A 52 1.79 -7.04 -4.02
C PHE A 52 3.11 -7.77 -4.27
N SER A 53 3.11 -9.08 -4.04
CA SER A 53 4.21 -9.99 -4.34
C SER A 53 3.64 -11.40 -4.49
N GLN A 54 3.96 -12.08 -5.58
CA GLN A 54 3.42 -13.41 -5.90
C GLN A 54 4.48 -14.51 -6.03
N GLY A 55 5.75 -14.24 -5.71
CA GLY A 55 6.84 -15.23 -5.85
C GLY A 55 7.20 -15.58 -7.31
N THR A 56 6.24 -15.56 -8.22
CA THR A 56 6.38 -15.61 -9.67
C THR A 56 5.91 -14.30 -10.31
N PRO A 57 6.50 -13.87 -11.44
CA PRO A 57 6.01 -12.71 -12.18
C PRO A 57 4.55 -12.88 -12.60
N VAL A 58 3.76 -11.81 -12.46
CA VAL A 58 2.37 -11.72 -12.91
C VAL A 58 2.29 -10.71 -14.05
N SER A 59 1.59 -11.07 -15.13
CA SER A 59 1.41 -10.17 -16.28
C SER A 59 0.38 -9.08 -15.97
N PHE A 60 0.80 -7.82 -16.07
CA PHE A 60 -0.08 -6.65 -16.02
C PHE A 60 -0.22 -6.06 -17.41
N SER A 61 -1.42 -5.57 -17.74
CA SER A 61 -1.60 -4.89 -19.02
C SER A 61 -0.86 -3.54 -19.02
N THR A 62 -0.17 -3.22 -20.11
CA THR A 62 0.62 -1.98 -20.24
C THR A 62 -0.22 -0.70 -20.15
N ARG A 63 -1.54 -0.80 -20.37
CA ARG A 63 -2.52 0.29 -20.15
C ARG A 63 -2.56 0.85 -18.72
N TRP A 64 -2.07 0.09 -17.74
CA TRP A 64 -1.99 0.56 -16.34
C TRP A 64 -0.93 1.66 -16.16
N PHE A 65 0.05 1.72 -17.06
CA PHE A 65 1.18 2.65 -16.98
C PHE A 65 1.00 3.89 -17.84
N GLY A 66 0.34 3.78 -19.00
CA GLY A 66 0.24 4.87 -19.96
C GLY A 66 -1.01 4.77 -20.84
N ASP A 67 -1.14 5.71 -21.78
CA ASP A 67 -2.08 5.56 -22.89
C ASP A 67 -1.41 4.73 -23.98
N LEU A 68 -1.78 3.45 -24.06
CA LEU A 68 -1.20 2.53 -25.02
C LEU A 68 -1.60 2.89 -26.47
N ALA A 69 -2.79 3.43 -26.70
CA ALA A 69 -3.23 3.82 -28.05
C ALA A 69 -2.41 5.01 -28.56
N PHE A 70 -2.14 5.99 -27.69
CA PHE A 70 -1.20 7.06 -28.00
C PHE A 70 0.20 6.52 -28.27
N ALA A 71 0.71 5.61 -27.43
CA ALA A 71 2.06 5.08 -27.59
C ALA A 71 2.22 4.26 -28.88
N GLN A 72 1.25 3.41 -29.23
CA GLN A 72 1.28 2.58 -30.45
C GLN A 72 1.30 3.39 -31.75
N THR A 73 0.77 4.61 -31.74
CA THR A 73 0.77 5.52 -32.90
C THR A 73 1.99 6.45 -32.95
N ASN A 74 2.83 6.44 -31.90
CA ASN A 74 3.96 7.34 -31.76
C ASN A 74 5.28 6.58 -31.97
N ALA A 75 6.05 7.00 -32.98
CA ALA A 75 7.33 6.38 -33.34
C ALA A 75 8.39 6.40 -32.21
N ALA A 76 8.22 7.25 -31.19
CA ALA A 76 9.07 7.25 -29.99
C ALA A 76 8.86 6.02 -29.07
N PHE A 77 7.85 5.18 -29.34
CA PHE A 77 7.51 4.02 -28.53
C PHE A 77 7.44 2.73 -29.39
N PRO A 78 8.52 2.33 -30.06
CA PRO A 78 8.48 1.14 -30.91
C PRO A 78 8.22 -0.12 -30.08
N ALA A 79 7.32 -0.95 -30.58
CA ALA A 79 6.99 -2.32 -30.13
C ALA A 79 6.82 -2.48 -28.60
N LEU A 80 5.80 -1.83 -28.03
CA LEU A 80 5.34 -2.11 -26.67
C LEU A 80 4.45 -3.34 -26.66
N ASP A 81 4.80 -4.35 -25.86
CA ASP A 81 3.91 -5.48 -25.60
C ASP A 81 2.62 -5.01 -24.88
N ASP A 82 1.51 -5.72 -25.10
CA ASP A 82 0.23 -5.43 -24.42
C ASP A 82 0.25 -5.75 -22.92
N SER A 83 1.28 -6.48 -22.48
CA SER A 83 1.47 -6.87 -21.09
C SER A 83 2.94 -6.86 -20.68
N VAL A 84 3.19 -6.65 -19.40
CA VAL A 84 4.52 -6.63 -18.78
C VAL A 84 4.50 -7.51 -17.53
N GLY A 85 5.55 -8.30 -17.34
CA GLY A 85 5.71 -9.12 -16.15
C GLY A 85 6.13 -8.28 -14.94
N VAL A 86 5.39 -8.35 -13.84
CA VAL A 86 5.67 -7.67 -12.58
C VAL A 86 5.93 -8.71 -11.49
N ARG A 87 7.05 -8.59 -10.79
CA ARG A 87 7.43 -9.49 -9.68
C ARG A 87 6.86 -9.01 -8.36
N THR A 88 7.05 -7.73 -8.07
CA THR A 88 6.55 -7.06 -6.88
C THR A 88 6.12 -5.65 -7.24
N ALA A 89 5.11 -5.15 -6.54
CA ALA A 89 4.68 -3.77 -6.67
C ALA A 89 4.15 -3.28 -5.34
N TRP A 90 4.33 -2.00 -5.06
CA TRP A 90 3.55 -1.33 -4.03
C TRP A 90 3.02 -0.01 -4.54
N VAL A 91 1.89 0.42 -3.99
CA VAL A 91 1.22 1.67 -4.32
C VAL A 91 0.84 2.37 -3.02
N GLY A 92 1.27 3.61 -2.88
CA GLY A 92 0.85 4.53 -1.83
C GLY A 92 -0.04 5.62 -2.42
N VAL A 93 -1.21 5.83 -1.81
CA VAL A 93 -2.09 6.95 -2.14
C VAL A 93 -1.78 8.10 -1.19
N GLY A 94 -1.50 9.28 -1.75
CA GLY A 94 -1.17 10.49 -1.02
C GLY A 94 -2.39 11.13 -0.33
N PRO A 95 -2.29 12.43 0.04
CA PRO A 95 -3.34 13.19 0.71
C PRO A 95 -4.68 13.22 -0.04
N THR A 96 -4.66 13.05 -1.36
CA THR A 96 -5.86 12.91 -2.19
C THR A 96 -5.78 11.64 -3.06
N ILE A 97 -6.92 11.13 -3.51
CA ILE A 97 -6.97 9.92 -4.35
C ILE A 97 -6.26 10.10 -5.70
N ASP A 98 -6.12 11.35 -6.16
CA ASP A 98 -5.43 11.73 -7.40
C ASP A 98 -3.93 11.93 -7.21
N GLN A 99 -3.38 11.55 -6.05
CA GLN A 99 -1.95 11.58 -5.79
C GLN A 99 -1.50 10.18 -5.40
N TYR A 100 -0.52 9.65 -6.12
CA TYR A 100 0.01 8.33 -5.79
C TYR A 100 1.50 8.22 -6.11
N ALA A 101 2.14 7.31 -5.38
CA ALA A 101 3.51 6.89 -5.60
C ALA A 101 3.50 5.36 -5.67
N ARG A 102 4.34 4.80 -6.52
CA ARG A 102 4.47 3.36 -6.66
C ARG A 102 5.89 2.99 -7.03
N GLU A 103 6.31 1.85 -6.54
CA GLU A 103 7.53 1.18 -6.97
C GLU A 103 7.15 -0.20 -7.50
N ILE A 104 7.73 -0.56 -8.63
CA ILE A 104 7.38 -1.77 -9.36
C ILE A 104 8.67 -2.41 -9.81
N VAL A 105 8.85 -3.68 -9.45
CA VAL A 105 9.97 -4.50 -9.89
C VAL A 105 9.47 -5.36 -11.02
N PHE A 106 9.94 -5.09 -12.23
CA PHE A 106 9.57 -5.82 -13.42
C PHE A 106 10.33 -7.15 -13.54
N ASN A 107 9.86 -8.02 -14.42
CA ASN A 107 10.52 -9.28 -14.75
C ASN A 107 11.89 -9.05 -15.42
N GLY A 108 12.03 -7.96 -16.17
CA GLY A 108 13.26 -7.56 -16.85
C GLY A 108 13.34 -6.06 -17.12
N GLU A 109 14.51 -5.62 -17.55
CA GLU A 109 14.75 -4.23 -17.96
C GLU A 109 13.92 -3.77 -19.17
N PRO A 110 13.65 -4.59 -20.21
CA PRO A 110 12.81 -4.17 -21.33
C PRO A 110 11.40 -3.76 -20.89
N GLU A 111 10.77 -4.52 -20.00
CA GLU A 111 9.46 -4.21 -19.44
C GLU A 111 9.49 -2.95 -18.56
N ALA A 112 10.56 -2.77 -17.79
CA ALA A 112 10.77 -1.56 -16.98
C ALA A 112 10.92 -0.31 -17.87
N ASP A 113 11.69 -0.38 -18.96
CA ASP A 113 11.85 0.71 -19.91
C ASP A 113 10.52 1.08 -20.55
N ALA A 114 9.78 0.09 -21.05
CA ALA A 114 8.44 0.26 -21.60
C ALA A 114 7.50 0.98 -20.62
N ALA A 115 7.47 0.54 -19.36
CA ALA A 115 6.62 1.13 -18.33
C ALA A 115 7.01 2.57 -17.99
N VAL A 116 8.30 2.90 -17.89
CA VAL A 116 8.77 4.27 -17.63
C VAL A 116 8.41 5.20 -18.78
N ARG A 117 8.64 4.80 -20.03
CA ARG A 117 8.28 5.61 -21.19
C ARG A 117 6.78 5.91 -21.19
N LEU A 118 5.96 4.86 -21.01
CA LEU A 118 4.50 4.99 -20.95
C LEU A 118 4.01 5.87 -19.80
N ALA A 119 4.61 5.73 -18.62
CA ALA A 119 4.25 6.56 -17.48
C ALA A 119 4.58 8.04 -17.74
N ASN A 120 5.78 8.34 -18.26
CA ASN A 120 6.19 9.70 -18.58
C ASN A 120 5.44 10.32 -19.78
N SER A 121 4.66 9.54 -20.55
CA SER A 121 3.78 10.10 -21.58
C SER A 121 2.53 10.78 -21.00
N ARG A 122 2.22 10.54 -19.71
CA ARG A 122 1.08 11.14 -19.02
C ARG A 122 1.46 12.46 -18.36
N PRO A 123 0.65 13.53 -18.49
CA PRO A 123 0.84 14.74 -17.71
C PRO A 123 0.91 14.44 -16.20
N LEU A 124 1.68 15.25 -15.48
CA LEU A 124 1.83 15.17 -14.01
C LEU A 124 2.45 13.87 -13.48
N THR A 125 2.88 12.97 -14.37
CA THR A 125 3.58 11.74 -14.00
C THR A 125 5.08 11.96 -14.09
N GLN A 126 5.79 11.46 -13.08
CA GLN A 126 7.25 11.41 -13.05
C GLN A 126 7.65 9.96 -12.81
N ALA A 127 8.29 9.34 -13.80
CA ALA A 127 8.75 7.97 -13.74
C ALA A 127 10.26 7.88 -14.02
N TRP A 128 10.92 6.99 -13.31
CA TRP A 128 12.35 6.70 -13.46
C TRP A 128 12.61 5.21 -13.21
N ARG A 129 13.80 4.74 -13.57
CA ARG A 129 14.22 3.35 -13.31
C ARG A 129 15.65 3.23 -12.84
N THR A 130 15.92 2.14 -12.15
CA THR A 130 17.25 1.59 -11.85
C THR A 130 17.20 0.10 -12.19
N GLY A 131 17.79 -0.30 -13.32
CA GLY A 131 17.63 -1.66 -13.83
C GLY A 131 16.16 -1.98 -14.13
N ALA A 132 15.64 -3.02 -13.47
CA ALA A 132 14.24 -3.48 -13.57
C ALA A 132 13.30 -2.83 -12.54
N ASP A 133 13.84 -2.04 -11.60
CA ASP A 133 13.06 -1.31 -10.60
C ASP A 133 12.57 0.01 -11.17
N VAL A 134 11.29 0.29 -11.06
CA VAL A 134 10.64 1.48 -11.60
C VAL A 134 9.89 2.22 -10.51
N GLY A 135 10.27 3.48 -10.28
CA GLY A 135 9.53 4.41 -9.45
C GLY A 135 8.62 5.28 -10.30
N ILE A 136 7.37 5.46 -9.88
CA ILE A 136 6.39 6.34 -10.54
C ILE A 136 5.68 7.16 -9.48
N VAL A 137 5.63 8.47 -9.69
CA VAL A 137 4.85 9.40 -8.87
C VAL A 137 3.91 10.20 -9.77
N TYR A 138 2.69 10.39 -9.30
CA TYR A 138 1.65 11.17 -9.98
C TYR A 138 1.00 12.14 -8.99
N GLY A 139 0.75 13.36 -9.44
CA GLY A 139 -0.02 14.34 -8.68
C GLY A 139 0.44 15.78 -8.91
N THR A 140 -0.07 16.68 -8.09
CA THR A 140 0.26 18.12 -8.08
C THR A 140 0.68 18.58 -6.69
N GLY A 141 1.27 19.77 -6.60
CA GLY A 141 1.73 20.35 -5.33
C GLY A 141 3.08 19.79 -4.86
N GLU A 142 3.35 19.92 -3.56
CA GLU A 142 4.64 19.53 -2.97
C GLU A 142 4.77 18.03 -2.72
N TRP A 143 3.65 17.35 -2.45
CA TRP A 143 3.65 15.94 -2.08
C TRP A 143 4.35 15.02 -3.12
N PRO A 144 4.11 15.15 -4.45
CA PRO A 144 4.83 14.36 -5.44
C PRO A 144 6.35 14.52 -5.40
N ALA A 145 6.85 15.73 -5.13
CA ALA A 145 8.29 15.99 -5.05
C ALA A 145 8.91 15.31 -3.81
N THR A 146 8.21 15.37 -2.67
CA THR A 146 8.59 14.67 -1.44
C THR A 146 8.59 13.16 -1.63
N ALA A 147 7.51 12.61 -2.20
CA ALA A 147 7.41 11.18 -2.49
C ALA A 147 8.54 10.71 -3.42
N LYS A 148 8.78 11.43 -4.51
CA LYS A 148 9.89 11.13 -5.44
C LYS A 148 11.25 11.14 -4.74
N THR A 149 11.53 12.18 -3.95
CA THR A 149 12.80 12.29 -3.23
C THR A 149 13.01 11.12 -2.28
N ALA A 150 11.98 10.74 -1.54
CA ALA A 150 12.04 9.60 -0.63
C ALA A 150 12.27 8.28 -1.37
N LEU A 151 11.68 8.10 -2.55
CA LEU A 151 11.86 6.89 -3.37
C LEU A 151 13.18 6.84 -4.13
N GLN A 152 13.72 7.98 -4.56
CA GLN A 152 15.02 8.05 -5.24
C GLN A 152 16.21 8.07 -4.28
N GLY A 153 15.97 8.45 -3.02
CA GLY A 153 17.01 8.76 -2.05
C GLY A 153 17.19 7.75 -0.91
N SER A 154 17.85 8.24 0.15
CA SER A 154 18.13 7.55 1.41
C SER A 154 16.96 7.56 2.41
N ASP A 155 15.89 8.28 2.10
CA ASP A 155 14.80 8.57 3.05
C ASP A 155 13.64 7.58 2.98
N GLY A 156 13.63 6.69 1.99
CA GLY A 156 12.72 5.54 1.96
C GLY A 156 13.01 4.61 3.14
N ARG A 157 11.96 4.22 3.86
CA ARG A 157 12.07 3.39 5.07
C ARG A 157 11.17 2.15 4.98
N PRO A 158 11.44 1.10 5.77
CA PRO A 158 10.47 0.03 5.99
C PRO A 158 9.12 0.59 6.47
N PHE A 159 8.02 -0.03 6.07
CA PHE A 159 6.66 0.42 6.43
C PHE A 159 6.48 0.60 7.94
N SER A 160 7.03 -0.31 8.75
CA SER A 160 6.94 -0.24 10.21
C SER A 160 7.65 0.98 10.83
N GLU A 161 8.66 1.53 10.16
CA GLU A 161 9.36 2.73 10.60
C GLU A 161 8.69 4.01 10.10
N ALA A 162 8.19 3.99 8.86
CA ALA A 162 7.51 5.14 8.27
C ALA A 162 6.12 5.38 8.89
N TYR A 163 5.41 4.30 9.23
CA TYR A 163 4.02 4.34 9.72
C TYR A 163 3.83 3.44 10.95
N PRO A 164 4.43 3.80 12.11
CA PRO A 164 4.38 2.97 13.31
C PRO A 164 2.94 2.73 13.81
N ASP A 165 2.08 3.74 13.76
CA ASP A 165 0.68 3.59 14.21
C ASP A 165 -0.12 2.65 13.30
N SER A 166 0.05 2.75 11.98
CA SER A 166 -0.56 1.83 11.02
C SER A 166 -0.01 0.41 11.18
N TRP A 167 1.28 0.29 11.50
CA TRP A 167 1.90 -0.99 11.80
C TRP A 167 1.30 -1.64 13.05
N GLU A 168 1.08 -0.88 14.13
CA GLU A 168 0.38 -1.37 15.32
C GLU A 168 -0.99 -1.96 14.96
N LEU A 169 -1.77 -1.26 14.14
CA LEU A 169 -3.08 -1.75 13.70
C LEU A 169 -2.97 -3.07 12.92
N LEU A 170 -1.97 -3.22 12.04
CA LEU A 170 -1.73 -4.48 11.33
C LEU A 170 -1.40 -5.63 12.30
N ARG A 171 -0.64 -5.36 13.37
CA ARG A 171 -0.31 -6.36 14.41
C ARG A 171 -1.49 -6.74 15.28
N MET A 172 -2.58 -5.97 15.26
CA MET A 172 -3.84 -6.31 15.93
C MET A 172 -4.81 -7.09 15.03
N ALA A 173 -4.49 -7.26 13.75
CA ALA A 173 -5.33 -8.04 12.84
C ALA A 173 -5.38 -9.51 13.28
N PRO A 174 -6.55 -10.18 13.20
CA PRO A 174 -6.66 -11.58 13.57
C PRO A 174 -5.74 -12.45 12.70
N SER A 175 -5.02 -13.38 13.33
CA SER A 175 -4.10 -14.32 12.66
C SER A 175 -4.80 -15.25 11.64
N SER A 176 -6.13 -15.36 11.76
CA SER A 176 -7.04 -16.00 10.81
C SER A 176 -8.17 -15.02 10.50
N PRO A 177 -8.11 -14.28 9.37
CA PRO A 177 -9.21 -13.39 9.00
C PRO A 177 -10.50 -14.21 8.83
N PRO A 178 -11.67 -13.69 9.25
CA PRO A 178 -12.94 -14.43 9.28
C PRO A 178 -13.54 -14.72 7.88
N GLY A 179 -12.74 -14.67 6.81
CA GLY A 179 -13.19 -14.92 5.44
C GLY A 179 -12.03 -15.19 4.49
N LYS A 180 -12.35 -15.73 3.31
CA LYS A 180 -11.39 -15.85 2.20
C LYS A 180 -10.97 -14.44 1.75
N PRO A 181 -9.70 -14.22 1.32
CA PRO A 181 -9.28 -12.94 0.78
C PRO A 181 -10.22 -12.47 -0.34
N VAL A 182 -10.69 -11.23 -0.25
CA VAL A 182 -11.53 -10.59 -1.27
C VAL A 182 -10.62 -9.94 -2.33
N ALA A 183 -9.73 -10.73 -2.92
CA ALA A 183 -8.99 -10.43 -4.14
C ALA A 183 -8.03 -11.60 -4.42
N ALA A 184 -8.21 -12.24 -5.57
CA ALA A 184 -7.26 -13.12 -6.23
C ALA A 184 -7.04 -12.58 -7.64
#